data_AF-X0X3V0-F1
#
_entry.id   AF-X0X3V0-F1
#
_cell.length_a   1.000
_cell.length_b   1.000
_cell.length_c   1.000
_cell.angle_alpha   90.00
_cell.angle_beta   90.00
_cell.angle_gamma   90.00
#
_symmetry.space_group_name_H-M   'P 1'
#
loop_
_entity.id
_entity.type
_entity.pdbx_description
1 polymer ?
#
loop_
_entity_poly.entity_id
_entity_poly.type
_entity_poly.pdbx_seq_one_letter_code
_entity_poly.pdbx_strand_id
1 'polypeptide(L)'
;MVKIEILDHKKHKFMFINNRLWMWDTPEERDAEKELADKSFGDVLVAGYGFGILTKFLLKNPKVKSVTTVEKYKEVIKKMKEFGKIYGKVIIGDFYDMPKDKKFDCVIGDIYPDIDRVFLKDYIKFKKKAEKLVKKNGIILAWGKDFFEYLIKNKGV
;
A
#
# COMPACT_ATOMS: atom_id res chain seq x y z
N MET A 1 19.15 -3.23 6.59
CA MET A 1 18.97 -4.28 5.58
C MET A 1 17.95 -5.25 6.14
N VAL A 2 16.91 -5.60 5.39
CA VAL A 2 15.88 -6.55 5.83
C VAL A 2 16.02 -7.87 5.08
N LYS A 3 15.72 -8.98 5.75
CA LYS A 3 15.65 -10.30 5.11
C LYS A 3 14.26 -10.47 4.51
N ILE A 4 14.19 -10.77 3.21
CA ILE A 4 12.95 -11.08 2.50
C ILE A 4 12.93 -12.57 2.17
N GLU A 5 11.87 -13.25 2.58
CA GLU A 5 11.59 -14.63 2.24
C GLU A 5 10.20 -14.71 1.61
N ILE A 6 10.04 -15.51 0.56
CA ILE A 6 8.75 -15.73 -0.10
C ILE A 6 8.50 -17.23 -0.10
N LEU A 7 7.45 -17.64 0.60
CA LEU A 7 6.99 -19.02 0.64
C LEU A 7 5.91 -19.22 -0.44
N ASP A 8 6.07 -20.26 -1.23
CA ASP A 8 5.06 -20.73 -2.17
C ASP A 8 4.26 -21.89 -1.55
N HIS A 9 2.94 -21.70 -1.42
CA HIS A 9 2.04 -22.73 -0.91
C HIS A 9 0.74 -22.77 -1.73
N LYS A 10 0.42 -23.91 -2.33
CA LYS A 10 -0.82 -24.13 -3.12
C LYS A 10 -1.09 -23.02 -4.16
N LYS A 11 -0.04 -22.58 -4.87
CA LYS A 11 -0.08 -21.49 -5.88
C LYS A 11 -0.28 -20.08 -5.30
N HIS A 12 -0.21 -19.92 -3.98
CA HIS A 12 -0.19 -18.63 -3.30
C HIS A 12 1.19 -18.34 -2.73
N LYS A 13 1.51 -17.05 -2.64
CA LYS A 13 2.79 -16.53 -2.15
C LYS A 13 2.56 -15.81 -0.83
N PHE A 14 3.50 -16.01 0.09
CA PHE A 14 3.51 -15.38 1.40
C PHE A 14 4.87 -14.73 1.59
N MET A 15 4.90 -13.40 1.69
CA MET A 15 6.12 -12.63 1.89
C MET A 15 6.37 -12.43 3.38
N PHE A 16 7.56 -12.81 3.81
CA PHE A 16 8.07 -12.56 5.15
C PHE A 16 9.16 -11.50 5.11
N ILE A 17 9.06 -10.51 5.99
CA ILE A 17 10.11 -9.52 6.24
C ILE A 17 10.64 -9.76 7.65
N ASN A 18 11.93 -10.11 7.77
CA ASN A 18 12.56 -10.47 9.05
C ASN A 18 11.76 -11.53 9.83
N ASN A 19 11.36 -12.61 9.16
CA ASN A 19 10.55 -13.73 9.69
C ASN A 19 9.13 -13.36 10.13
N ARG A 20 8.66 -12.14 9.86
CA ARG A 20 7.28 -11.73 10.07
C ARG A 20 6.50 -11.80 8.76
N LEU A 21 5.38 -12.52 8.74
CA LEU A 21 4.45 -12.48 7.60
C LEU A 21 3.99 -11.03 7.38
N TRP A 22 4.20 -10.54 6.17
CA TRP A 22 3.97 -9.13 5.81
C TRP A 22 2.86 -8.95 4.79
N MET A 23 2.80 -9.84 3.78
CA MET A 23 1.78 -9.82 2.74
C MET A 23 1.59 -11.23 2.16
N TRP A 24 0.40 -11.50 1.64
CA TRP A 24 0.09 -12.69 0.85
C TRP A 24 -0.62 -12.32 -0.45
N ASP A 25 -0.87 -13.30 -1.33
CA ASP A 25 -1.62 -13.09 -2.57
C ASP A 25 -2.86 -14.01 -2.66
N THR A 26 -3.50 -14.34 -1.55
CA THR A 26 -4.75 -15.12 -1.56
C THR A 26 -5.86 -14.38 -2.33
N PRO A 27 -6.90 -15.08 -2.79
CA PRO A 27 -7.98 -14.45 -3.56
C PRO A 27 -8.61 -13.24 -2.86
N GLU A 28 -8.84 -13.35 -1.55
CA GLU A 28 -9.43 -12.28 -0.73
C GLU A 28 -8.56 -11.02 -0.74
N GLU A 29 -7.24 -11.17 -0.68
CA GLU A 29 -6.31 -10.05 -0.74
C GLU A 29 -6.33 -9.39 -2.13
N ARG A 30 -6.38 -10.19 -3.20
CA ARG A 30 -6.50 -9.63 -4.57
C ARG A 30 -7.80 -8.87 -4.76
N ASP A 31 -8.89 -9.33 -4.18
CA ASP A 31 -10.19 -8.66 -4.24
C ASP A 31 -10.18 -7.34 -3.46
N ALA A 32 -9.62 -7.33 -2.24
CA ALA A 32 -9.44 -6.11 -1.46
C ALA A 32 -8.60 -5.05 -2.19
N GLU A 33 -7.49 -5.47 -2.80
CA GLU A 33 -6.60 -4.61 -3.59
C GLU A 33 -7.27 -4.09 -4.86
N LYS A 34 -8.11 -4.92 -5.50
CA LYS A 34 -8.91 -4.52 -6.65
C LYS A 34 -9.96 -3.48 -6.25
N GLU A 35 -10.62 -3.62 -5.11
CA GLU A 35 -11.58 -2.62 -4.64
C GLU A 35 -10.94 -1.26 -4.37
N LEU A 36 -9.73 -1.24 -3.79
CA LEU A 36 -8.95 0.00 -3.62
C LEU A 36 -8.63 0.62 -4.98
N ALA A 37 -8.22 -0.20 -5.95
CA ALA A 37 -7.94 0.27 -7.29
C ALA A 37 -9.18 0.83 -8.01
N ASP A 38 -10.34 0.18 -7.90
CA ASP A 38 -11.59 0.60 -8.56
C ASP A 38 -12.12 1.95 -8.04
N LYS A 39 -11.85 2.26 -6.77
CA LYS A 39 -12.18 3.55 -6.12
C LYS A 39 -11.20 4.68 -6.51
N SER A 40 -10.05 4.35 -7.09
CA SER A 40 -8.97 5.29 -7.38
C SER A 40 -9.12 6.00 -8.73
N PHE A 41 -8.51 7.17 -8.85
CA PHE A 41 -8.51 8.01 -10.05
C PHE A 41 -7.32 8.98 -10.08
N GLY A 42 -7.02 9.54 -11.25
CA GLY A 42 -6.01 10.59 -11.44
C GLY A 42 -4.58 10.12 -11.15
N ASP A 43 -3.78 11.00 -10.57
CA ASP A 43 -2.43 10.67 -10.13
C ASP A 43 -2.49 10.00 -8.75
N VAL A 44 -2.05 8.75 -8.67
CA VAL A 44 -2.15 7.91 -7.47
C VAL A 44 -0.78 7.73 -6.81
N LEU A 45 -0.73 7.95 -5.49
CA LEU A 45 0.42 7.62 -4.64
C LEU A 45 0.09 6.41 -3.77
N VAL A 46 0.92 5.38 -3.82
CA VAL A 46 0.81 4.19 -2.97
C VAL A 46 1.99 4.16 -1.99
N ALA A 47 1.70 3.95 -0.71
CA ALA A 47 2.71 3.68 0.31
C ALA A 47 2.79 2.16 0.53
N GLY A 48 3.96 1.57 0.27
CA GLY A 48 4.16 0.11 0.25
C GLY A 48 3.97 -0.49 -1.14
N TYR A 49 4.91 -1.34 -1.57
CA TYR A 49 4.81 -2.04 -2.85
C TYR A 49 4.36 -3.49 -2.69
N GLY A 50 4.86 -4.19 -1.67
CA GLY A 50 4.52 -5.60 -1.43
C GLY A 50 4.78 -6.48 -2.67
N PHE A 51 3.75 -7.22 -3.12
CA PHE A 51 3.78 -7.99 -4.36
C PHE A 51 3.44 -7.17 -5.62
N GLY A 52 3.10 -5.88 -5.47
CA GLY A 52 2.67 -5.02 -6.57
C GLY A 52 1.25 -5.31 -7.06
N ILE A 53 0.42 -5.98 -6.25
CA ILE A 53 -0.96 -6.39 -6.60
C ILE A 53 -1.82 -5.15 -6.83
N LEU A 54 -1.90 -4.24 -5.85
CA LEU A 54 -2.58 -2.95 -5.99
C LEU A 54 -2.12 -2.18 -7.22
N THR A 55 -0.80 -2.05 -7.39
CA THR A 55 -0.22 -1.27 -8.50
C THR A 55 -0.62 -1.87 -9.85
N LYS A 56 -0.66 -3.19 -9.96
CA LYS A 56 -1.14 -3.88 -11.17
C LYS A 56 -2.61 -3.60 -11.47
N PHE A 57 -3.48 -3.55 -10.46
CA PHE A 57 -4.89 -3.21 -10.65
C PHE A 57 -5.09 -1.73 -10.97
N LEU A 58 -4.37 -0.83 -10.30
CA LEU A 58 -4.41 0.61 -10.58
C LEU A 58 -4.07 0.92 -12.03
N LEU A 59 -3.05 0.26 -12.60
CA LEU A 59 -2.68 0.44 -14.02
C LEU A 59 -3.73 -0.06 -15.02
N LYS A 60 -4.69 -0.88 -14.58
CA LYS A 60 -5.80 -1.34 -15.42
C LYS A 60 -7.04 -0.45 -15.30
N ASN A 61 -7.11 0.40 -14.28
CA ASN A 61 -8.24 1.29 -14.09
C ASN A 61 -8.12 2.50 -15.05
N PRO A 62 -9.03 2.69 -16.02
CA PRO A 62 -8.94 3.78 -16.99
C PRO A 62 -9.09 5.18 -16.38
N LYS A 63 -9.59 5.29 -15.13
CA LYS A 63 -9.66 6.55 -14.39
C LYS A 63 -8.31 6.96 -13.78
N VAL A 64 -7.37 6.04 -13.67
CA VAL A 64 -6.03 6.28 -13.13
C VAL A 64 -5.11 6.77 -14.25
N LYS A 65 -4.52 7.95 -14.05
CA LYS A 65 -3.59 8.59 -14.97
C LYS A 65 -2.15 8.14 -14.75
N SER A 66 -1.73 8.05 -13.50
CA SER A 66 -0.37 7.64 -13.15
C SER A 66 -0.33 6.96 -11.78
N VAL A 67 0.64 6.07 -11.57
CA VAL A 67 0.87 5.40 -10.28
C VAL A 67 2.32 5.60 -9.87
N THR A 68 2.51 6.20 -8.70
CA THR A 68 3.80 6.28 -8.01
C THR A 68 3.70 5.47 -6.72
N THR A 69 4.55 4.48 -6.54
CA THR A 69 4.64 3.69 -5.30
C THR A 69 5.91 4.06 -4.55
N VAL A 70 5.83 4.21 -3.23
CA VAL A 70 6.97 4.46 -2.35
C VAL A 70 7.19 3.20 -1.51
N GLU A 71 8.31 2.53 -1.72
CA GLU A 71 8.69 1.31 -1.00
C GLU A 71 9.92 1.56 -0.13
N LYS A 72 9.78 1.30 1.16
CA LYS A 72 10.81 1.58 2.17
C LYS A 72 12.02 0.65 2.01
N TYR A 73 11.78 -0.61 1.70
CA TYR A 73 12.81 -1.63 1.66
C TYR A 73 13.20 -1.93 0.22
N LYS A 74 14.40 -1.47 -0.18
CA LYS A 74 14.95 -1.79 -1.51
C LYS A 74 15.01 -3.29 -1.78
N GLU A 75 15.14 -4.09 -0.72
CA GLU A 75 15.18 -5.55 -0.76
C GLU A 75 13.85 -6.14 -1.24
N VAL A 76 12.70 -5.52 -0.92
CA VAL A 76 11.38 -5.92 -1.46
C VAL A 76 11.38 -5.79 -2.98
N ILE A 77 11.78 -4.63 -3.51
CA ILE A 77 11.82 -4.41 -4.97
C ILE A 77 12.84 -5.30 -5.65
N LYS A 78 14.02 -5.50 -5.04
CA LYS A 78 15.02 -6.43 -5.56
C LYS A 78 14.43 -7.83 -5.67
N LYS A 79 13.76 -8.30 -4.61
CA LYS A 79 13.15 -9.63 -4.59
C LYS A 79 12.05 -9.73 -5.63
N MET A 80 11.18 -8.73 -5.75
CA MET A 80 10.08 -8.74 -6.73
C MET A 80 10.55 -8.75 -8.18
N LYS A 81 11.72 -8.16 -8.51
CA LYS A 81 12.32 -8.27 -9.84
C LYS A 81 12.70 -9.71 -10.21
N GLU A 82 13.02 -10.56 -9.23
CA GLU A 82 13.30 -11.99 -9.48
C GLU A 82 12.04 -12.75 -9.90
N PHE A 83 10.84 -12.28 -9.50
CA PHE A 83 9.56 -12.89 -9.84
C PHE A 83 8.92 -12.34 -11.11
N GLY A 84 9.42 -11.22 -11.64
CA GLY A 84 8.99 -10.69 -12.93
C GLY A 84 8.95 -9.17 -12.98
N LYS A 85 8.02 -8.66 -13.79
CA LYS A 85 7.89 -7.24 -14.09
C LYS A 85 7.46 -6.44 -12.85
N ILE A 86 8.17 -5.34 -12.59
CA ILE A 86 7.73 -4.29 -11.66
C ILE A 86 6.69 -3.41 -12.35
N TYR A 87 5.60 -3.12 -11.64
CA TYR A 87 4.51 -2.29 -12.14
C TYR A 87 4.70 -0.84 -11.68
N GLY A 88 4.40 0.10 -12.58
CA GLY A 88 4.36 1.53 -12.27
C GLY A 88 5.73 2.15 -11.96
N LYS A 89 5.71 3.39 -11.48
CA LYS A 89 6.91 4.07 -11.00
C LYS A 89 7.12 3.72 -9.53
N VAL A 90 8.29 3.20 -9.18
CA VAL A 90 8.65 2.91 -7.78
C VAL A 90 9.77 3.83 -7.32
N ILE A 91 9.57 4.46 -6.17
CA ILE A 91 10.56 5.25 -5.43
C ILE A 91 11.00 4.41 -4.24
N ILE A 92 12.31 4.15 -4.13
CA ILE A 92 12.87 3.56 -2.93
C ILE A 92 13.03 4.67 -1.89
N GLY A 93 12.30 4.58 -0.79
CA GLY A 93 12.32 5.60 0.26
C GLY A 93 11.19 5.44 1.27
N ASP A 94 11.21 6.23 2.34
CA ASP A 94 10.13 6.25 3.31
C ASP A 94 8.99 7.16 2.82
N PHE A 95 7.75 6.66 2.83
CA PHE A 95 6.57 7.45 2.50
C PHE A 95 6.47 8.73 3.35
N TYR A 96 6.92 8.67 4.60
CA TYR A 96 6.90 9.82 5.51
C TYR A 96 7.85 10.95 5.07
N ASP A 97 8.82 10.68 4.20
CA ASP A 97 9.77 11.66 3.66
C ASP A 97 9.29 12.32 2.36
N MET A 98 8.15 11.88 1.80
CA MET A 98 7.61 12.46 0.56
C MET A 98 7.39 13.98 0.69
N PRO A 99 7.84 14.78 -0.29
CA PRO A 99 7.76 16.23 -0.18
C PRO A 99 6.30 16.71 -0.36
N LYS A 100 5.90 17.72 0.42
CA LYS A 100 4.49 18.11 0.61
C LYS A 100 3.92 18.96 -0.53
N ASP A 101 4.80 19.53 -1.34
CA ASP A 101 4.50 20.27 -2.57
C ASP A 101 3.94 19.36 -3.66
N LYS A 102 4.32 18.07 -3.64
CA LYS A 102 3.76 17.07 -4.55
C LYS A 102 2.40 16.59 -4.07
N LYS A 103 1.36 16.80 -4.88
CA LYS A 103 -0.04 16.45 -4.57
C LYS A 103 -0.61 15.40 -5.53
N PHE A 104 -1.45 14.52 -5.00
CA PHE A 104 -2.04 13.38 -5.70
C PHE A 104 -3.57 13.39 -5.59
N ASP A 105 -4.25 12.84 -6.59
CA ASP A 105 -5.71 12.67 -6.59
C ASP A 105 -6.12 11.54 -5.63
N CYS A 106 -5.31 10.49 -5.53
CA CYS A 106 -5.49 9.43 -4.53
C CYS A 106 -4.18 9.16 -3.77
N VAL A 107 -4.27 8.98 -2.45
CA VAL A 107 -3.16 8.49 -1.62
C VAL A 107 -3.61 7.23 -0.90
N ILE A 108 -2.90 6.12 -1.09
CA ILE A 108 -3.28 4.80 -0.60
C ILE A 108 -2.21 4.26 0.36
N GLY A 109 -2.64 3.76 1.51
CA GLY A 109 -1.77 3.14 2.52
C GLY A 109 -1.86 1.62 2.51
N ASP A 110 -0.73 0.97 2.27
CA ASP A 110 -0.52 -0.48 2.33
C ASP A 110 0.82 -0.78 3.03
N ILE A 111 0.91 -0.42 4.33
CA ILE A 111 2.20 -0.30 5.04
C ILE A 111 2.28 -1.05 6.36
N TYR A 112 1.26 -1.82 6.71
CA TYR A 112 1.23 -2.62 7.93
C TYR A 112 0.90 -4.06 7.61
N PRO A 113 1.40 -5.00 8.42
CA PRO A 113 1.34 -6.43 8.13
C PRO A 113 -0.02 -7.08 8.45
N ASP A 114 -0.93 -6.37 9.13
CA ASP A 114 -2.23 -6.92 9.54
C ASP A 114 -3.28 -5.82 9.82
N ILE A 115 -4.56 -6.20 9.75
CA ILE A 115 -5.70 -5.36 10.13
C ILE A 115 -6.05 -5.68 11.59
N ASP A 116 -5.26 -5.14 12.51
CA ASP A 116 -5.45 -5.31 13.96
C ASP A 116 -5.30 -3.98 14.70
N ARG A 117 -5.96 -3.87 15.88
CA ARG A 117 -5.91 -2.67 16.73
C ARG A 117 -4.47 -2.21 17.05
N VAL A 118 -3.49 -3.12 17.14
CA VAL A 118 -2.09 -2.75 17.40
C VAL A 118 -1.52 -1.81 16.33
N PHE A 119 -2.05 -1.83 15.10
CA PHE A 119 -1.65 -0.98 13.98
C PHE A 119 -2.45 0.31 13.85
N LEU A 120 -3.38 0.59 14.78
CA LEU A 120 -4.19 1.81 14.75
C LEU A 120 -3.33 3.08 14.74
N LYS A 121 -2.22 3.09 15.49
CA LYS A 121 -1.30 4.23 15.52
C LYS A 121 -0.59 4.43 14.18
N ASP A 122 -0.24 3.34 13.49
CA ASP A 122 0.38 3.39 12.16
C ASP A 122 -0.61 3.91 11.11
N TYR A 123 -1.87 3.45 11.16
CA TYR A 123 -2.93 3.99 10.33
C TYR A 123 -3.15 5.49 10.53
N ILE A 124 -3.26 5.94 11.79
CA ILE A 124 -3.41 7.37 12.11
C ILE A 124 -2.22 8.18 11.61
N LYS A 125 -1.00 7.66 11.80
CA LYS A 125 0.24 8.31 11.32
C LYS A 125 0.26 8.42 9.79
N PHE A 126 -0.11 7.35 9.09
CA PHE A 126 -0.29 7.35 7.64
C PHE A 126 -1.30 8.41 7.21
N LYS A 127 -2.51 8.39 7.78
CA LYS A 127 -3.61 9.31 7.42
C LYS A 127 -3.17 10.77 7.55
N LYS A 128 -2.54 11.14 8.67
CA LYS A 128 -1.99 12.50 8.90
C LYS A 128 -0.94 12.93 7.87
N LYS A 129 -0.17 11.99 7.34
CA LYS A 129 0.79 12.27 6.26
C LYS A 129 0.08 12.37 4.91
N ALA A 130 -0.86 11.47 4.64
CA ALA A 130 -1.64 11.42 3.40
C ALA A 130 -2.48 12.70 3.20
N GLU A 131 -3.05 13.27 4.27
CA GLU A 131 -3.74 14.58 4.24
C GLU A 131 -2.86 15.71 3.70
N LYS A 132 -1.53 15.61 3.90
CA LYS A 132 -0.57 16.59 3.38
C LYS A 132 -0.12 16.31 1.95
N LEU A 133 -0.51 15.18 1.36
CA LEU A 133 -0.12 14.76 0.02
C LEU A 133 -1.31 14.65 -0.94
N VAL A 134 -2.54 14.62 -0.42
CA VAL A 134 -3.75 14.60 -1.23
C VAL A 134 -4.13 16.00 -1.72
N LYS A 135 -4.66 16.09 -2.94
CA LYS A 135 -5.28 17.32 -3.48
C LYS A 135 -6.58 17.63 -2.73
N LYS A 136 -7.06 18.88 -2.81
CA LYS A 136 -8.28 19.35 -2.13
C LYS A 136 -9.51 18.46 -2.39
N ASN A 137 -9.66 17.95 -3.61
CA ASN A 137 -10.78 17.08 -4.02
C ASN A 137 -10.35 15.62 -4.19
N GLY A 138 -9.17 15.26 -3.69
CA GLY A 138 -8.67 13.89 -3.75
C GLY A 138 -9.18 13.04 -2.59
N ILE A 139 -8.82 11.76 -2.61
CA ILE A 139 -9.24 10.79 -1.59
C ILE A 139 -8.04 10.09 -0.93
N ILE A 140 -8.23 9.69 0.33
CA ILE A 140 -7.29 8.86 1.07
C ILE A 140 -7.93 7.48 1.26
N LEU A 141 -7.22 6.44 0.83
CA LEU A 141 -7.61 5.04 0.96
C LEU A 141 -6.54 4.29 1.77
N ALA A 142 -6.89 3.12 2.30
CA ALA A 142 -5.92 2.20 2.90
C ALA A 142 -6.50 0.79 3.01
N TRP A 143 -5.63 -0.22 3.01
CA TRP A 143 -6.01 -1.60 3.32
C TRP A 143 -6.56 -1.69 4.75
N GLY A 144 -7.76 -2.24 4.97
CA GLY A 144 -8.38 -2.25 6.31
C GLY A 144 -8.84 -0.89 6.86
N LYS A 145 -8.90 0.16 6.03
CA LYS A 145 -9.33 1.52 6.42
C LYS A 145 -10.61 1.52 7.28
N ASP A 146 -11.63 0.78 6.87
CA ASP A 146 -12.95 0.83 7.53
C ASP A 146 -12.90 0.30 8.97
N PHE A 147 -12.08 -0.73 9.22
CA PHE A 147 -11.82 -1.22 10.57
C PHE A 147 -11.15 -0.16 11.45
N PHE A 148 -10.11 0.51 10.95
CA PHE A 148 -9.43 1.54 11.72
C PHE A 148 -10.30 2.78 11.96
N GLU A 149 -11.05 3.23 10.97
CA GLU A 149 -12.01 4.34 11.12
C GLU A 149 -13.12 3.97 12.13
N TYR A 150 -13.59 2.72 12.13
CA TYR A 150 -14.51 2.23 13.15
C TYR A 150 -13.91 2.32 14.56
N LEU A 151 -12.64 1.94 14.73
CA LEU A 151 -11.95 2.05 16.02
C LEU A 151 -11.79 3.51 16.48
N ILE A 152 -11.46 4.43 15.57
CA ILE A 152 -11.33 5.86 15.88
C ILE A 152 -12.68 6.44 16.33
N LYS A 153 -13.77 6.07 15.67
CA LYS A 153 -15.11 6.59 15.99
C LYS A 153 -15.66 6.06 17.31
N ASN A 154 -15.37 4.80 17.64
CA ASN A 154 -16.01 4.10 18.77
C ASN A 154 -15.12 3.92 20.01
N LYS A 155 -13.85 4.34 19.95
CA LYS A 155 -12.98 4.42 21.12
C LYS A 155 -12.44 5.83 21.18
N GLY A 156 -12.83 6.59 22.22
CA GLY A 156 -12.25 7.91 22.50
C GLY A 156 -10.76 7.78 22.78
N VAL A 157 -9.95 7.87 21.72
CA VAL A 157 -8.51 8.10 21.76
C VAL A 157 -8.28 9.61 21.66
#